data_AF-A0AAD6MNZ4-F1
#
_entry.id   AF-A0AAD6MNZ4-F1
#
_cell.length_a   1.000
_cell.length_b   1.000
_cell.length_c   1.000
_cell.angle_alpha   90.00
_cell.angle_beta   90.00
_cell.angle_gamma   90.00
#
_symmetry.space_group_name_H-M   'P 1'
#
loop_
_entity.id
_entity.type
_entity.pdbx_description
1 polymer ?
#
loop_
_entity_poly.entity_id
_entity_poly.type
_entity_poly.pdbx_seq_one_letter_code
_entity_poly.pdbx_strand_id
1 'polypeptide(L)'
;MATTIYPRQFLFLLSIFSILHKSISYPGTSSSIINPAKVKQVSWKPRAFVYEGFLTDLECDHLISLAKSELKRSAVADNESGKSKLSEVRTSSGMFITKAKDPIVAGIEDKIATWTFLPRENGEDIQVLRYEHGQKYDPHYDYFSDKVNIARGGHRVATVLMYLTDVEKGGETVFPSAEEPSRRKASVSHEDLSECARKGVADTSSIHAGCPVIEGEKWSATKWIHVDSFDKNLEAGGNCTDQNESCGRWAALGECTKNVEYMVGTQGLPGYCRRSCKREGQSMEVGQMQRAWVEYTKSLFREGFLDAQFQQLQLLQDESNPDFVAEVVSLFFEDSERLLTDLTSALEQQNIDFKKVDAHVHQFKGSSSSIGALRVKNDCIAFRNFCEEQNIEGCLRCLQQLKQDYYLVKSKLEALIRLEQQIVAACGTIPMEELSS
;
A
#
# COMPACT_ATOMS: atom_id res chain seq x y z
N MET A 1 -16.13 -45.47 9.62
CA MET A 1 -15.63 -46.83 9.33
C MET A 1 -14.21 -46.71 8.81
N ALA A 2 -13.24 -47.36 9.45
CA ALA A 2 -11.84 -47.28 9.06
C ALA A 2 -11.54 -48.16 7.83
N THR A 3 -10.63 -47.71 6.95
CA THR A 3 -9.99 -48.61 5.99
C THR A 3 -8.58 -48.11 5.64
N THR A 4 -7.58 -48.84 6.11
CA THR A 4 -6.17 -48.74 5.69
C THR A 4 -5.86 -49.97 4.83
N ILE A 5 -5.09 -49.85 3.75
CA ILE A 5 -4.25 -50.93 3.17
C ILE A 5 -3.27 -50.36 2.11
N TYR A 6 -2.17 -51.07 1.89
CA TYR A 6 -0.86 -50.62 1.37
C TYR A 6 -0.66 -50.74 -0.17
N PRO A 7 0.46 -50.23 -0.75
CA PRO A 7 0.65 -50.00 -2.20
C PRO A 7 1.51 -51.07 -2.92
N ARG A 8 1.55 -51.05 -4.27
CA ARG A 8 2.77 -51.29 -5.06
C ARG A 8 2.66 -51.00 -6.58
N GLN A 9 3.71 -50.32 -7.08
CA GLN A 9 4.36 -50.37 -8.40
C GLN A 9 3.74 -51.17 -9.57
N PHE A 10 3.72 -50.55 -10.76
CA PHE A 10 4.14 -51.20 -12.02
C PHE A 10 4.81 -50.19 -12.96
N LEU A 11 5.82 -50.62 -13.72
CA LEU A 11 6.70 -49.75 -14.53
C LEU A 11 7.28 -50.58 -15.69
N PHE A 12 7.03 -50.16 -16.95
CA PHE A 12 7.73 -50.45 -18.23
C PHE A 12 6.74 -50.19 -19.41
N LEU A 13 7.12 -49.82 -20.65
CA LEU A 13 8.11 -48.86 -21.19
C LEU A 13 7.87 -48.75 -22.72
N LEU A 14 8.14 -47.57 -23.33
CA LEU A 14 8.47 -47.27 -24.75
C LEU A 14 7.83 -48.12 -25.91
N SER A 15 7.28 -47.54 -26.98
CA SER A 15 7.85 -46.52 -27.91
C SER A 15 6.72 -46.01 -28.87
N ILE A 16 6.89 -45.23 -29.95
CA ILE A 16 8.05 -44.76 -30.73
C ILE A 16 7.77 -43.36 -31.37
N PHE A 17 8.61 -42.91 -32.31
CA PHE A 17 8.65 -41.57 -32.92
C PHE A 17 7.77 -41.36 -34.16
N SER A 18 7.18 -40.16 -34.27
CA SER A 18 7.18 -39.25 -35.45
C SER A 18 6.37 -37.97 -35.12
N ILE A 19 6.62 -36.76 -35.65
CA ILE A 19 7.78 -36.14 -36.35
C ILE A 19 7.72 -34.61 -36.06
N LEU A 20 8.80 -33.84 -36.30
CA LEU A 20 8.83 -32.40 -35.97
C LEU A 20 7.97 -31.51 -36.89
N HIS A 21 7.21 -30.60 -36.29
CA HIS A 21 7.14 -29.19 -36.72
C HIS A 21 7.43 -28.32 -35.50
N LYS A 22 8.45 -27.44 -35.58
CA LYS A 22 8.95 -26.67 -34.44
C LYS A 22 9.19 -25.21 -34.81
N SER A 23 8.26 -24.34 -34.40
CA SER A 23 8.46 -22.89 -34.20
C SER A 23 7.12 -22.25 -33.79
N ILE A 24 7.00 -21.41 -32.75
CA ILE A 24 7.80 -21.20 -31.53
C ILE A 24 6.77 -21.07 -30.40
N SER A 25 6.78 -21.95 -29.41
CA SER A 25 5.99 -21.81 -28.18
C SER A 25 6.91 -21.40 -27.04
N TYR A 26 6.70 -20.21 -26.47
CA TYR A 26 7.40 -19.79 -25.25
C TYR A 26 7.10 -20.79 -24.12
N PRO A 27 8.10 -21.24 -23.35
CA PRO A 27 7.88 -22.09 -22.18
C PRO A 27 7.41 -21.22 -21.01
N GLY A 28 6.11 -20.86 -20.99
CA GLY A 28 5.49 -20.06 -19.95
C GLY A 28 4.00 -20.41 -19.81
N THR A 29 3.53 -20.46 -18.57
CA THR A 29 2.15 -20.80 -18.16
C THR A 29 1.65 -22.20 -18.57
N SER A 30 1.82 -23.17 -17.67
CA SER A 30 0.88 -24.29 -17.58
C SER A 30 -0.48 -23.71 -17.19
N SER A 31 -1.46 -23.71 -18.09
CA SER A 31 -2.82 -23.25 -17.76
C SER A 31 -3.34 -24.05 -16.57
N SER A 32 -3.62 -23.37 -15.46
CA SER A 32 -4.11 -23.95 -14.21
C SER A 32 -5.54 -24.46 -14.42
N ILE A 33 -5.70 -25.74 -14.79
CA ILE A 33 -7.01 -26.35 -15.04
C ILE A 33 -7.77 -26.49 -13.70
N ILE A 34 -8.55 -25.47 -13.36
CA ILE A 34 -9.54 -25.50 -12.30
C ILE A 34 -10.67 -26.46 -12.72
N ASN A 35 -10.96 -27.45 -11.88
CA ASN A 35 -12.04 -28.42 -12.09
C ASN A 35 -13.23 -28.09 -11.18
N PRO A 36 -14.34 -27.54 -11.70
CA PRO A 36 -15.50 -27.18 -10.88
C PRO A 36 -16.12 -28.34 -10.09
N ALA A 37 -15.94 -29.60 -10.53
CA ALA A 37 -16.46 -30.77 -9.82
C ALA A 37 -15.77 -31.03 -8.47
N LYS A 38 -14.62 -30.39 -8.20
CA LYS A 38 -13.92 -30.42 -6.90
C LYS A 38 -14.41 -29.35 -5.92
N VAL A 39 -15.35 -28.49 -6.32
CA VAL A 39 -15.89 -27.41 -5.49
C VAL A 39 -17.12 -27.90 -4.73
N LYS A 40 -17.06 -27.83 -3.40
CA LYS A 40 -18.19 -28.07 -2.49
C LYS A 40 -18.66 -26.75 -1.92
N GLN A 41 -19.93 -26.42 -2.10
CA GLN A 41 -20.53 -25.24 -1.49
C GLN A 41 -20.75 -25.49 0.00
N VAL A 42 -20.23 -24.60 0.84
CA VAL A 42 -20.38 -24.64 2.31
C VAL A 42 -21.56 -23.77 2.75
N SER A 43 -21.65 -22.52 2.26
CA SER A 43 -22.76 -21.60 2.54
C SER A 43 -23.05 -20.68 1.34
N TRP A 44 -24.29 -20.19 1.24
CA TRP A 44 -24.67 -19.08 0.35
C TRP A 44 -24.53 -17.72 1.02
N LYS A 45 -24.66 -17.66 2.35
CA LYS A 45 -24.53 -16.44 3.17
C LYS A 45 -23.67 -16.70 4.41
N PRO A 46 -22.51 -16.02 4.54
CA PRO A 46 -21.66 -15.57 3.43
C PRO A 46 -21.45 -16.65 2.35
N ARG A 47 -21.09 -16.23 1.13
CA ARG A 47 -20.71 -17.14 0.04
C ARG A 47 -19.41 -17.85 0.42
N ALA A 48 -19.48 -19.14 0.73
CA ALA A 48 -18.33 -19.94 1.15
C ALA A 48 -18.27 -21.26 0.36
N PHE A 49 -17.10 -21.56 -0.20
CA PHE A 49 -16.83 -22.73 -1.03
C PHE A 49 -15.50 -23.36 -0.62
N VAL A 50 -15.43 -24.70 -0.64
CA VAL A 50 -14.21 -25.48 -0.43
C VAL A 50 -13.83 -26.15 -1.74
N TYR A 51 -12.56 -26.04 -2.14
CA TYR A 51 -12.00 -26.74 -3.30
C TYR A 51 -11.08 -27.86 -2.84
N GLU A 52 -11.39 -29.12 -3.18
CA GLU A 52 -10.62 -30.28 -2.72
C GLU A 52 -9.38 -30.56 -3.59
N GLY A 53 -8.20 -30.53 -2.97
CA GLY A 53 -6.91 -30.64 -3.67
C GLY A 53 -6.69 -29.47 -4.63
N PHE A 54 -6.77 -28.24 -4.10
CA PHE A 54 -6.45 -26.99 -4.79
C PHE A 54 -4.94 -26.76 -4.89
N LEU A 55 -4.23 -27.07 -3.81
CA LEU A 55 -2.79 -27.22 -3.77
C LEU A 55 -2.43 -28.71 -3.84
N THR A 56 -1.25 -28.99 -4.36
CA THR A 56 -0.55 -30.28 -4.23
C THR A 56 0.30 -30.29 -2.97
N ASP A 57 0.61 -31.47 -2.46
CA ASP A 57 1.43 -31.64 -1.24
C ASP A 57 2.79 -30.91 -1.36
N LEU A 58 3.40 -30.94 -2.56
CA LEU A 58 4.64 -30.22 -2.86
C LEU A 58 4.49 -28.69 -2.77
N GLU A 59 3.34 -28.13 -3.17
CA GLU A 59 3.07 -26.69 -3.04
C GLU A 59 2.82 -26.31 -1.58
N CYS A 60 2.17 -27.18 -0.80
CA CYS A 60 1.99 -26.99 0.64
C CYS A 60 3.34 -27.00 1.38
N ASP A 61 4.15 -28.04 1.17
CA ASP A 61 5.50 -28.17 1.74
C ASP A 61 6.40 -26.99 1.35
N HIS A 62 6.32 -26.54 0.10
CA HIS A 62 7.08 -25.39 -0.38
C HIS A 62 6.73 -24.09 0.37
N LEU A 63 5.43 -23.75 0.49
CA LEU A 63 4.98 -22.58 1.24
C LEU A 63 5.37 -22.66 2.73
N ILE A 64 5.28 -23.85 3.35
CA ILE A 64 5.74 -24.08 4.72
C ILE A 64 7.26 -23.87 4.83
N SER A 65 8.04 -24.35 3.86
CA SER A 65 9.51 -24.23 3.86
C SER A 65 9.98 -22.77 3.78
N LEU A 66 9.34 -21.96 2.93
CA LEU A 66 9.61 -20.52 2.79
C LEU A 66 9.27 -19.74 4.07
N ALA A 67 8.21 -20.14 4.78
CA ALA A 67 7.80 -19.47 6.00
C ALA A 67 8.66 -19.83 7.23
N LYS A 68 9.13 -21.08 7.32
CA LYS A 68 9.86 -21.64 8.48
C LYS A 68 11.09 -20.83 8.91
N SER A 69 11.78 -20.18 7.98
CA SER A 69 12.99 -19.38 8.29
C SER A 69 12.69 -18.02 8.94
N GLU A 70 11.48 -17.49 8.81
CA GLU A 70 11.17 -16.09 9.17
C GLU A 70 9.88 -15.89 9.96
N LEU A 71 9.27 -16.96 10.49
CA LEU A 71 8.08 -16.87 11.34
C LEU A 71 8.28 -15.90 12.52
N LYS A 72 7.46 -14.86 12.56
CA LYS A 72 7.36 -13.89 13.66
C LYS A 72 5.98 -13.98 14.30
N ARG A 73 5.79 -13.40 15.48
CA ARG A 73 4.46 -13.36 16.11
C ARG A 73 3.48 -12.61 15.20
N SER A 74 2.30 -13.18 14.94
CA SER A 74 1.31 -12.55 14.08
C SER A 74 0.80 -11.24 14.70
N ALA A 75 0.51 -10.28 13.83
CA ALA A 75 -0.06 -8.99 14.19
C ALA A 75 -1.38 -8.75 13.42
N VAL A 76 -2.15 -7.77 13.86
CA VAL A 76 -3.41 -7.31 13.24
C VAL A 76 -3.29 -5.83 12.87
N ALA A 77 -4.09 -5.37 11.91
CA ALA A 77 -4.18 -3.95 11.59
C ALA A 77 -4.93 -3.21 12.71
N ASP A 78 -4.39 -2.07 13.14
CA ASP A 78 -5.01 -1.17 14.09
C ASP A 78 -6.04 -0.26 13.39
N ASN A 79 -7.29 -0.23 13.88
CA ASN A 79 -8.41 0.40 13.18
C ASN A 79 -8.30 1.94 13.04
N GLU A 80 -7.52 2.61 13.90
CA GLU A 80 -7.36 4.07 13.85
C GLU A 80 -6.13 4.47 13.02
N SER A 81 -5.01 3.77 13.23
CA SER A 81 -3.72 4.13 12.63
C SER A 81 -3.34 3.34 11.38
N GLY A 82 -4.05 2.26 11.07
CA GLY A 82 -3.72 1.30 10.00
C GLY A 82 -2.45 0.47 10.25
N LYS A 83 -1.73 0.71 11.35
CA LYS A 83 -0.43 0.09 11.65
C LYS A 83 -0.59 -1.34 12.19
N SER A 84 0.44 -2.16 11.94
CA SER A 84 0.49 -3.54 12.44
C SER A 84 0.79 -3.59 13.94
N LYS A 85 -0.07 -4.27 14.72
CA LYS A 85 0.00 -4.35 16.19
C LYS A 85 -0.10 -5.78 16.68
N LEU A 86 0.74 -6.16 17.65
CA LEU A 86 0.63 -7.45 18.34
C LEU A 86 -0.67 -7.52 19.15
N SER A 87 -1.34 -8.67 19.14
CA SER A 87 -2.68 -8.81 19.74
C SER A 87 -2.88 -10.19 20.38
N GLU A 88 -3.64 -10.23 21.47
CA GLU A 88 -4.07 -11.47 22.14
C GLU A 88 -5.23 -12.16 21.39
N VAL A 89 -5.90 -11.43 20.48
CA VAL A 89 -7.02 -11.89 19.64
C VAL A 89 -6.57 -12.90 18.57
N ARG A 90 -5.29 -12.81 18.17
CA ARG A 90 -4.66 -13.68 17.17
C ARG A 90 -3.35 -14.25 17.70
N THR A 91 -3.34 -15.51 18.09
CA THR A 91 -2.21 -16.11 18.82
C THR A 91 -1.30 -17.01 17.96
N SER A 92 -1.33 -16.85 16.63
CA SER A 92 -0.44 -17.53 15.68
C SER A 92 0.95 -16.90 15.57
N SER A 93 1.86 -17.62 14.93
CA SER A 93 3.04 -17.06 14.25
C SER A 93 2.80 -17.01 12.74
N GLY A 94 3.44 -16.09 12.02
CA GLY A 94 3.25 -15.94 10.58
C GLY A 94 4.39 -15.22 9.85
N MET A 95 4.34 -15.30 8.53
CA MET A 95 5.28 -14.70 7.59
C MET A 95 4.53 -14.29 6.31
N PHE A 96 4.92 -13.20 5.66
CA PHE A 96 4.42 -12.81 4.35
C PHE A 96 5.42 -13.27 3.27
N ILE A 97 4.94 -14.02 2.29
CA ILE A 97 5.68 -14.40 1.09
C ILE A 97 5.30 -13.40 0.00
N THR A 98 6.30 -12.65 -0.49
CA THR A 98 6.12 -11.64 -1.52
C THR A 98 5.52 -12.24 -2.79
N LYS A 99 4.66 -11.49 -3.48
CA LYS A 99 4.15 -11.86 -4.81
C LYS A 99 5.24 -12.36 -5.74
N ALA A 100 4.89 -13.37 -6.56
CA ALA A 100 5.79 -13.97 -7.56
C ALA A 100 7.19 -14.37 -7.05
N LYS A 101 7.37 -14.63 -5.74
CA LYS A 101 8.68 -14.92 -5.10
C LYS A 101 9.53 -15.94 -5.87
N ASP A 102 8.88 -16.96 -6.40
CA ASP A 102 9.42 -18.00 -7.26
C ASP A 102 8.31 -18.55 -8.19
N PRO A 103 8.63 -19.42 -9.15
CA PRO A 103 7.65 -19.97 -10.09
C PRO A 103 6.52 -20.80 -9.46
N ILE A 104 6.74 -21.41 -8.28
CA ILE A 104 5.70 -22.19 -7.58
C ILE A 104 4.71 -21.22 -6.94
N VAL A 105 5.20 -20.19 -6.23
CA VAL A 105 4.37 -19.11 -5.68
C VAL A 105 3.58 -18.42 -6.79
N ALA A 106 4.22 -18.10 -7.92
CA ALA A 106 3.53 -17.51 -9.06
C ALA A 106 2.42 -18.40 -9.63
N GLY A 107 2.66 -19.71 -9.79
CA GLY A 107 1.64 -20.66 -10.25
C GLY A 107 0.47 -20.83 -9.27
N ILE A 108 0.71 -20.72 -7.96
CA ILE A 108 -0.34 -20.70 -6.94
C ILE A 108 -1.19 -19.43 -7.07
N GLU A 109 -0.57 -18.27 -7.30
CA GLU A 109 -1.29 -17.01 -7.55
C GLU A 109 -2.14 -17.06 -8.82
N ASP A 110 -1.62 -17.63 -9.91
CA ASP A 110 -2.35 -17.81 -11.16
C ASP A 110 -3.54 -18.78 -10.99
N LYS A 111 -3.40 -19.85 -10.18
CA LYS A 111 -4.52 -20.72 -9.76
C LYS A 111 -5.59 -19.95 -8.99
N ILE A 112 -5.18 -19.09 -8.05
CA ILE A 112 -6.11 -18.29 -7.23
C ILE A 112 -6.89 -17.31 -8.09
N ALA A 113 -6.21 -16.56 -8.97
CA ALA A 113 -6.85 -15.65 -9.91
C ALA A 113 -7.86 -16.38 -10.81
N THR A 114 -7.45 -17.52 -11.38
CA THR A 114 -8.31 -18.35 -12.25
C THR A 114 -9.54 -18.90 -11.53
N TRP A 115 -9.41 -19.34 -10.27
CA TRP A 115 -10.54 -19.89 -9.51
C TRP A 115 -11.51 -18.82 -8.98
N THR A 116 -10.97 -17.68 -8.56
CA THR A 116 -11.78 -16.57 -7.99
C THR A 116 -12.39 -15.67 -9.06
N PHE A 117 -11.91 -15.74 -10.30
CA PHE A 117 -12.20 -14.78 -11.39
C PHE A 117 -11.83 -13.33 -11.03
N LEU A 118 -10.85 -13.16 -10.13
CA LEU A 118 -10.30 -11.86 -9.74
C LEU A 118 -8.88 -11.71 -10.29
N PRO A 119 -8.46 -10.51 -10.72
CA PRO A 119 -7.11 -10.30 -11.24
C PRO A 119 -6.03 -10.60 -10.19
N ARG A 120 -4.85 -11.02 -10.64
CA ARG A 120 -3.74 -11.43 -9.76
C ARG A 120 -3.17 -10.24 -8.98
N GLU A 121 -3.12 -9.10 -9.65
CA GLU A 121 -2.66 -7.80 -9.16
C GLU A 121 -3.50 -7.27 -7.98
N ASN A 122 -4.79 -7.65 -7.89
CA ASN A 122 -5.68 -7.33 -6.77
C ASN A 122 -5.34 -8.08 -5.47
N GLY A 123 -4.54 -9.15 -5.53
CA GLY A 123 -4.17 -9.91 -4.34
C GLY A 123 -3.20 -9.17 -3.42
N GLU A 124 -3.13 -9.48 -2.13
CA GLU A 124 -1.99 -9.10 -1.27
C GLU A 124 -0.84 -10.11 -1.40
N ASP A 125 0.28 -9.92 -0.70
CA ASP A 125 1.26 -10.99 -0.44
C ASP A 125 0.61 -12.20 0.26
N ILE A 126 1.14 -13.41 0.06
CA ILE A 126 0.61 -14.61 0.71
C ILE A 126 1.04 -14.63 2.17
N GLN A 127 0.08 -14.57 3.10
CA GLN A 127 0.37 -14.70 4.53
C GLN A 127 0.33 -16.17 4.95
N VAL A 128 1.49 -16.77 5.24
CA VAL A 128 1.59 -18.10 5.84
C VAL A 128 1.53 -18.00 7.37
N LEU A 129 0.83 -18.93 7.99
CA LEU A 129 0.48 -18.93 9.41
C LEU A 129 0.69 -20.32 10.02
N ARG A 130 1.16 -20.34 11.26
CA ARG A 130 1.36 -21.52 12.09
C ARG A 130 0.60 -21.34 13.40
N TYR A 131 -0.25 -22.32 13.75
CA TYR A 131 -0.95 -22.40 15.03
C TYR A 131 -0.52 -23.68 15.76
N GLU A 132 0.06 -23.51 16.94
CA GLU A 132 0.40 -24.58 17.88
C GLU A 132 -0.78 -24.88 18.83
N HIS A 133 -0.64 -25.89 19.69
CA HIS A 133 -1.67 -26.28 20.67
C HIS A 133 -2.23 -25.07 21.46
N GLY A 134 -3.55 -24.94 21.49
CA GLY A 134 -4.28 -23.84 22.14
C GLY A 134 -4.28 -22.50 21.40
N GLN A 135 -3.47 -22.32 20.34
CA GLN A 135 -3.46 -21.09 19.54
C GLN A 135 -4.70 -21.01 18.66
N LYS A 136 -5.23 -19.78 18.49
CA LYS A 136 -6.54 -19.49 17.88
C LYS A 136 -6.53 -18.13 17.16
N TYR A 137 -7.63 -17.83 16.48
CA TYR A 137 -7.96 -16.48 16.03
C TYR A 137 -9.44 -16.21 16.34
N ASP A 138 -9.71 -15.25 17.22
CA ASP A 138 -11.08 -14.88 17.60
C ASP A 138 -11.89 -14.28 16.42
N PRO A 139 -13.23 -14.20 16.53
CA PRO A 139 -14.09 -13.72 15.45
C PRO A 139 -13.74 -12.32 14.94
N HIS A 140 -13.54 -12.19 13.63
CA HIS A 140 -13.16 -10.94 12.97
C HIS A 140 -13.67 -10.88 11.53
N TYR A 141 -13.42 -9.74 10.88
CA TYR A 141 -13.63 -9.51 9.46
C TYR A 141 -12.28 -9.34 8.75
N ASP A 142 -12.19 -9.75 7.49
CA ASP A 142 -11.01 -9.48 6.67
C ASP A 142 -10.97 -8.06 6.11
N TYR A 143 -12.13 -7.40 5.94
CA TYR A 143 -12.20 -6.05 5.38
C TYR A 143 -11.71 -4.99 6.38
N PHE A 144 -11.09 -3.93 5.86
CA PHE A 144 -10.60 -2.81 6.65
C PHE A 144 -11.71 -1.90 7.16
N SER A 145 -11.52 -1.35 8.36
CA SER A 145 -12.28 -0.19 8.86
C SER A 145 -11.47 1.12 8.77
N ASP A 146 -10.15 1.02 8.57
CA ASP A 146 -9.24 2.15 8.49
C ASP A 146 -9.12 2.70 7.06
N LYS A 147 -8.91 4.01 6.92
CA LYS A 147 -8.82 4.68 5.61
C LYS A 147 -7.49 4.44 4.88
N VAL A 148 -6.44 4.00 5.58
CA VAL A 148 -5.08 3.90 5.04
C VAL A 148 -4.95 2.65 4.17
N ASN A 149 -5.44 1.51 4.65
CA ASN A 149 -5.45 0.28 3.87
C ASN A 149 -6.50 0.32 2.75
N ILE A 150 -7.64 1.00 2.94
CA ILE A 150 -8.61 1.26 1.85
C ILE A 150 -7.97 2.05 0.70
N ALA A 151 -7.03 2.96 0.96
CA ALA A 151 -6.32 3.68 -0.11
C ALA A 151 -5.46 2.76 -1.00
N ARG A 152 -5.10 1.56 -0.54
CA ARG A 152 -4.25 0.59 -1.28
C ARG A 152 -5.12 -0.53 -1.87
N GLY A 153 -5.66 -0.28 -3.05
CA GLY A 153 -6.51 -1.22 -3.78
C GLY A 153 -7.99 -1.28 -3.32
N GLY A 154 -8.40 -0.48 -2.34
CA GLY A 154 -9.77 -0.50 -1.80
C GLY A 154 -10.01 -1.63 -0.78
N HIS A 155 -11.27 -1.91 -0.46
CA HIS A 155 -11.60 -3.01 0.44
C HIS A 155 -11.27 -4.39 -0.14
N ARG A 156 -10.92 -5.34 0.73
CA ARG A 156 -10.85 -6.77 0.42
C ARG A 156 -12.26 -7.30 0.11
N VAL A 157 -12.43 -7.90 -1.06
CA VAL A 157 -13.68 -8.51 -1.55
C VAL A 157 -13.74 -10.01 -1.39
N ALA A 158 -12.59 -10.66 -1.30
CA ALA A 158 -12.47 -12.10 -1.18
C ALA A 158 -11.21 -12.50 -0.39
N THR A 159 -11.30 -13.65 0.26
CA THR A 159 -10.20 -14.29 0.98
C THR A 159 -10.12 -15.74 0.54
N VAL A 160 -8.93 -16.16 0.10
CA VAL A 160 -8.63 -17.57 -0.15
C VAL A 160 -7.76 -18.08 0.99
N LEU A 161 -8.36 -18.88 1.86
CA LEU A 161 -7.69 -19.61 2.94
C LEU A 161 -7.34 -21.02 2.46
N MET A 162 -6.05 -21.33 2.40
CA MET A 162 -5.51 -22.62 1.99
C MET A 162 -4.96 -23.33 3.23
N TYR A 163 -5.43 -24.55 3.50
CA TYR A 163 -4.84 -25.42 4.52
C TYR A 163 -3.59 -26.08 3.95
N LEU A 164 -2.47 -26.04 4.69
CA LEU A 164 -1.18 -26.60 4.27
C LEU A 164 -0.81 -27.88 5.03
N THR A 165 -1.48 -28.17 6.15
CA THR A 165 -1.38 -29.43 6.89
C THR A 165 -2.78 -29.94 7.27
N ASP A 166 -2.92 -31.27 7.33
CA ASP A 166 -4.03 -31.91 8.02
C ASP A 166 -3.84 -31.73 9.53
N VAL A 167 -4.91 -31.32 10.22
CA VAL A 167 -4.92 -31.09 11.67
C VAL A 167 -5.65 -32.25 12.33
N GLU A 168 -5.01 -32.90 13.31
CA GLU A 168 -5.58 -34.08 13.97
C GLU A 168 -6.89 -33.74 14.69
N LYS A 169 -6.96 -32.56 15.34
CA LYS A 169 -8.16 -32.12 16.07
C LYS A 169 -8.18 -30.61 16.35
N GLY A 170 -9.34 -29.99 16.19
CA GLY A 170 -9.50 -28.55 16.37
C GLY A 170 -8.98 -27.77 15.16
N GLY A 171 -8.67 -26.49 15.35
CA GLY A 171 -8.13 -25.65 14.28
C GLY A 171 -9.13 -25.28 13.18
N GLU A 172 -10.41 -25.63 13.31
CA GLU A 172 -11.42 -25.41 12.27
C GLU A 172 -11.60 -23.92 11.95
N THR A 173 -11.92 -23.60 10.70
CA THR A 173 -12.38 -22.26 10.34
C THR A 173 -13.89 -22.21 10.47
N VAL A 174 -14.38 -21.46 11.45
CA VAL A 174 -15.81 -21.31 11.71
C VAL A 174 -16.29 -19.97 11.22
N PHE A 175 -17.52 -19.96 10.72
CA PHE A 175 -18.31 -18.75 10.67
C PHE A 175 -19.28 -18.88 11.83
N PRO A 176 -19.07 -18.20 12.99
CA PRO A 176 -20.04 -18.16 14.09
C PRO A 176 -21.47 -17.88 13.57
N SER A 177 -21.49 -17.21 12.42
CA SER A 177 -22.59 -16.79 11.59
C SER A 177 -22.56 -17.36 10.13
N ALA A 178 -22.40 -18.67 9.89
CA ALA A 178 -22.71 -19.47 8.64
C ALA A 178 -24.16 -20.02 8.32
N GLU A 179 -25.04 -19.44 7.47
CA GLU A 179 -26.42 -19.95 7.10
C GLU A 179 -26.66 -21.50 7.16
N GLU A 180 -27.41 -22.07 8.16
CA GLU A 180 -27.68 -23.53 8.28
C GLU A 180 -28.48 -24.07 7.07
N PRO A 181 -27.90 -24.90 6.19
CA PRO A 181 -28.60 -25.35 5.00
C PRO A 181 -29.61 -26.43 5.35
N SER A 182 -30.86 -26.29 4.90
CA SER A 182 -31.97 -27.21 5.18
C SER A 182 -31.73 -28.68 4.76
N ARG A 183 -30.66 -28.93 4.01
CA ARG A 183 -30.22 -30.25 3.52
C ARG A 183 -29.12 -30.92 4.37
N ARG A 184 -28.51 -30.25 5.37
CA ARG A 184 -27.39 -30.80 6.17
C ARG A 184 -27.77 -31.90 7.19
N LYS A 185 -29.02 -32.36 7.25
CA LYS A 185 -29.47 -33.41 8.17
C LYS A 185 -28.85 -34.81 7.96
N ALA A 186 -28.03 -35.03 6.93
CA ALA A 186 -27.39 -36.31 6.67
C ALA A 186 -26.05 -36.19 5.95
N SER A 187 -24.93 -36.21 6.69
CA SER A 187 -23.68 -36.92 6.30
C SER A 187 -22.48 -36.71 7.25
N VAL A 188 -22.50 -35.72 8.16
CA VAL A 188 -21.37 -35.45 9.06
C VAL A 188 -21.74 -35.78 10.50
N SER A 189 -21.00 -36.69 11.13
CA SER A 189 -21.06 -36.97 12.57
C SER A 189 -20.62 -35.74 13.35
N HIS A 190 -21.46 -35.22 14.24
CA HIS A 190 -21.08 -34.12 15.13
C HIS A 190 -19.87 -34.49 16.02
N GLU A 191 -19.62 -35.78 16.23
CA GLU A 191 -18.54 -36.32 17.06
C GLU A 191 -17.14 -35.85 16.60
N ASP A 192 -16.90 -35.72 15.30
CA ASP A 192 -15.59 -35.38 14.73
C ASP A 192 -15.23 -33.88 14.82
N LEU A 193 -16.21 -33.02 15.14
CA LEU A 193 -16.02 -31.56 15.27
C LEU A 193 -15.68 -31.14 16.70
N SER A 194 -14.78 -30.16 16.86
CA SER A 194 -14.49 -29.54 18.15
C SER A 194 -15.70 -28.81 18.75
N GLU A 195 -15.66 -28.57 20.06
CA GLU A 195 -16.71 -27.79 20.75
C GLU A 195 -16.83 -26.36 20.20
N CYS A 196 -15.74 -25.80 19.67
CA CYS A 196 -15.74 -24.51 18.98
C CYS A 196 -16.45 -24.61 17.61
N ALA A 197 -16.13 -25.64 16.81
CA ALA A 197 -16.77 -25.87 15.52
C ALA A 197 -18.28 -26.13 15.61
N ARG A 198 -18.74 -26.82 16.66
CA ARG A 198 -20.17 -27.08 16.91
C ARG A 198 -21.01 -25.82 17.20
N LYS A 199 -20.38 -24.67 17.51
CA LYS A 199 -21.08 -23.43 17.90
C LYS A 199 -21.33 -22.45 16.75
N GLY A 200 -20.80 -22.68 15.55
CA GLY A 200 -20.72 -21.65 14.51
C GLY A 200 -21.21 -22.05 13.12
N VAL A 201 -22.50 -21.78 12.85
CA VAL A 201 -23.14 -21.70 11.54
C VAL A 201 -24.52 -20.95 11.68
N ALA A 202 -24.69 -19.64 11.32
CA ALA A 202 -25.94 -18.84 11.52
C ALA A 202 -26.03 -17.27 11.30
N ASP A 203 -25.47 -16.59 10.27
CA ASP A 203 -25.94 -15.26 9.74
C ASP A 203 -25.38 -14.86 8.31
N THR A 204 -25.84 -13.73 7.79
CA THR A 204 -25.51 -13.02 6.55
C THR A 204 -24.16 -12.29 6.49
N SER A 205 -23.49 -12.07 7.63
CA SER A 205 -22.22 -11.34 7.73
C SER A 205 -20.99 -12.25 7.55
N SER A 206 -19.90 -11.76 6.94
CA SER A 206 -18.67 -12.53 6.67
C SER A 206 -17.74 -12.66 7.89
N ILE A 207 -18.29 -12.66 9.10
CA ILE A 207 -17.53 -12.81 10.34
C ILE A 207 -17.06 -14.26 10.50
N HIS A 208 -15.78 -14.44 10.77
CA HIS A 208 -15.17 -15.77 10.86
C HIS A 208 -14.06 -15.83 11.91
N ALA A 209 -13.74 -17.04 12.36
CA ALA A 209 -12.76 -17.32 13.40
C ALA A 209 -11.97 -18.60 13.11
N GLY A 210 -10.78 -18.72 13.69
CA GLY A 210 -10.01 -19.95 13.74
C GLY A 210 -10.10 -20.57 15.13
N CYS A 211 -10.76 -21.73 15.23
CA CYS A 211 -10.86 -22.48 16.49
C CYS A 211 -9.47 -22.89 17.02
N PRO A 212 -9.32 -23.07 18.36
CA PRO A 212 -8.07 -23.55 18.93
C PRO A 212 -7.64 -24.89 18.34
N VAL A 213 -6.33 -25.05 18.08
CA VAL A 213 -5.75 -26.38 17.77
C VAL A 213 -5.72 -27.21 19.06
N ILE A 214 -6.22 -28.44 19.02
CA ILE A 214 -6.29 -29.34 20.18
C ILE A 214 -5.22 -30.43 20.06
N GLU A 215 -5.13 -31.11 18.92
CA GLU A 215 -4.11 -32.12 18.61
C GLU A 215 -3.53 -31.83 17.22
N GLY A 216 -2.27 -32.19 16.99
CA GLY A 216 -1.50 -31.81 15.80
C GLY A 216 -1.07 -30.33 15.74
N GLU A 217 -0.80 -29.85 14.52
CA GLU A 217 -0.33 -28.49 14.24
C GLU A 217 -0.96 -27.96 12.94
N LYS A 218 -1.46 -26.72 12.95
CA LYS A 218 -2.13 -26.13 11.78
C LYS A 218 -1.22 -25.15 11.05
N TRP A 219 -0.93 -25.45 9.79
CA TRP A 219 -0.42 -24.48 8.82
C TRP A 219 -1.51 -24.05 7.86
N SER A 220 -1.55 -22.75 7.57
CA SER A 220 -2.46 -22.20 6.56
C SER A 220 -1.82 -21.01 5.83
N ALA A 221 -2.13 -20.85 4.54
CA ALA A 221 -1.79 -19.68 3.76
C ALA A 221 -3.06 -18.88 3.42
N THR A 222 -3.02 -17.57 3.62
CA THR A 222 -4.11 -16.65 3.32
C THR A 222 -3.71 -15.73 2.16
N LYS A 223 -4.56 -15.65 1.13
CA LYS A 223 -4.48 -14.64 0.07
C LYS A 223 -5.73 -13.76 0.17
N TRP A 224 -5.55 -12.52 0.60
CA TRP A 224 -6.59 -11.50 0.52
C TRP A 224 -6.61 -10.88 -0.88
N ILE A 225 -7.79 -10.49 -1.38
CA ILE A 225 -7.98 -9.93 -2.72
C ILE A 225 -8.88 -8.71 -2.64
N HIS A 226 -8.42 -7.59 -3.19
CA HIS A 226 -9.04 -6.27 -3.16
C HIS A 226 -10.02 -6.02 -4.33
N VAL A 227 -10.83 -4.95 -4.22
CA VAL A 227 -11.67 -4.45 -5.35
C VAL A 227 -10.83 -4.04 -6.56
N ASP A 228 -9.61 -3.55 -6.34
CA ASP A 228 -8.71 -2.98 -7.35
C ASP A 228 -7.26 -3.48 -7.12
N SER A 229 -6.33 -3.16 -8.02
CA SER A 229 -4.94 -3.58 -7.93
C SER A 229 -4.28 -3.13 -6.63
N PHE A 230 -3.67 -4.08 -5.92
CA PHE A 230 -2.78 -3.84 -4.78
C PHE A 230 -1.36 -3.49 -5.23
N ASP A 231 -0.96 -3.93 -6.43
CA ASP A 231 0.34 -3.64 -7.06
C ASP A 231 0.43 -2.24 -7.68
N LYS A 232 -0.44 -1.31 -7.28
CA LYS A 232 -0.27 0.10 -7.64
C LYS A 232 1.05 0.61 -7.06
N ASN A 233 2.05 0.75 -7.91
CA ASN A 233 3.05 1.79 -7.72
C ASN A 233 2.28 3.10 -7.52
N LEU A 234 2.53 3.75 -6.39
CA LEU A 234 2.11 5.14 -6.15
C LEU A 234 3.05 6.06 -6.95
N GLU A 235 3.15 5.82 -8.27
CA GLU A 235 3.82 6.73 -9.19
C GLU A 235 3.04 8.04 -9.18
N ALA A 236 3.67 9.02 -8.54
CA ALA A 236 3.15 10.35 -8.38
C ALA A 236 3.02 11.07 -9.72
N GLY A 237 2.32 12.20 -9.69
CA GLY A 237 1.76 12.80 -10.88
C GLY A 237 2.80 13.31 -11.88
N GLY A 238 2.77 12.79 -13.10
CA GLY A 238 3.43 13.39 -14.25
C GLY A 238 2.51 13.38 -15.46
N ASN A 239 2.38 12.22 -16.10
CA ASN A 239 1.63 12.10 -17.34
C ASN A 239 0.16 11.66 -17.15
N CYS A 240 -0.73 12.35 -17.85
CA CYS A 240 -2.14 11.98 -17.97
C CYS A 240 -2.27 10.85 -19.01
N THR A 241 -2.20 9.61 -18.54
CA THR A 241 -2.23 8.41 -19.36
C THR A 241 -3.58 7.67 -19.25
N ASP A 242 -3.79 6.75 -20.18
CA ASP A 242 -4.69 5.63 -19.97
C ASP A 242 -3.80 4.42 -19.65
N GLN A 243 -4.03 3.80 -18.50
CA GLN A 243 -3.35 2.61 -18.01
C GLN A 243 -4.10 1.31 -18.39
N ASN A 244 -5.20 1.41 -19.13
CA ASN A 244 -5.96 0.28 -19.66
C ASN A 244 -6.43 0.55 -21.09
N GLU A 245 -6.29 -0.43 -21.99
CA GLU A 245 -6.70 -0.34 -23.39
C GLU A 245 -8.21 -0.05 -23.55
N SER A 246 -9.03 -0.45 -22.58
CA SER A 246 -10.49 -0.22 -22.59
C SER A 246 -10.91 1.18 -22.15
N CYS A 247 -9.98 2.04 -21.69
CA CYS A 247 -10.30 3.36 -21.14
C CYS A 247 -11.14 4.23 -22.10
N GLY A 248 -10.81 4.27 -23.40
CA GLY A 248 -11.58 5.03 -24.39
C GLY A 248 -13.01 4.51 -24.58
N ARG A 249 -13.20 3.19 -24.50
CA ARG A 249 -14.52 2.55 -24.56
C ARG A 249 -15.33 2.84 -23.30
N TRP A 250 -14.73 2.74 -22.12
CA TRP A 250 -15.41 3.05 -20.86
C TRP A 250 -15.76 4.54 -20.75
N ALA A 251 -14.89 5.44 -21.22
CA ALA A 251 -15.18 6.86 -21.32
C ALA A 251 -16.40 7.14 -22.22
N ALA A 252 -16.45 6.52 -23.40
CA ALA A 252 -17.60 6.61 -24.32
C ALA A 252 -18.91 6.04 -23.74
N LEU A 253 -18.82 5.09 -22.79
CA LEU A 253 -19.98 4.56 -22.04
C LEU A 253 -20.40 5.43 -20.85
N GLY A 254 -19.69 6.52 -20.57
CA GLY A 254 -19.98 7.45 -19.47
C GLY A 254 -19.36 7.04 -18.13
N GLU A 255 -18.40 6.11 -18.11
CA GLU A 255 -17.79 5.66 -16.84
C GLU A 255 -16.97 6.77 -16.16
N CYS A 256 -16.48 7.78 -16.91
CA CYS A 256 -15.87 9.00 -16.34
C CYS A 256 -16.81 9.81 -15.42
N THR A 257 -18.11 9.47 -15.39
CA THR A 257 -19.11 10.02 -14.44
C THR A 257 -19.66 8.99 -13.47
N LYS A 258 -19.71 7.70 -13.84
CA LYS A 258 -20.28 6.64 -12.99
C LYS A 258 -19.25 5.99 -12.06
N ASN A 259 -17.98 5.98 -12.47
CA ASN A 259 -16.87 5.34 -11.81
C ASN A 259 -15.68 6.31 -11.71
N VAL A 260 -15.93 7.48 -11.11
CA VAL A 260 -14.98 8.62 -11.08
C VAL A 260 -13.65 8.24 -10.44
N GLU A 261 -13.65 7.47 -9.35
CA GLU A 261 -12.42 7.10 -8.63
C GLU A 261 -11.49 6.21 -9.47
N TYR A 262 -12.03 5.21 -10.17
CA TYR A 262 -11.23 4.36 -11.06
C TYR A 262 -10.81 5.12 -12.33
N MET A 263 -11.74 5.86 -12.93
CA MET A 263 -11.54 6.44 -14.26
C MET A 263 -10.71 7.74 -14.22
N VAL A 264 -10.94 8.60 -13.22
CA VAL A 264 -10.31 9.93 -13.08
C VAL A 264 -9.41 9.99 -11.85
N GLY A 265 -9.79 9.36 -10.74
CA GLY A 265 -9.05 9.39 -9.48
C GLY A 265 -9.70 10.25 -8.41
N THR A 266 -8.94 10.49 -7.34
CA THR A 266 -9.26 11.37 -6.21
C THR A 266 -8.13 12.38 -5.99
N GLN A 267 -8.26 13.26 -4.99
CA GLN A 267 -7.23 14.28 -4.69
C GLN A 267 -5.85 13.73 -4.32
N GLY A 268 -5.74 12.45 -3.90
CA GLY A 268 -4.47 11.83 -3.52
C GLY A 268 -4.12 10.56 -4.31
N LEU A 269 -4.96 10.10 -5.24
CA LEU A 269 -4.77 8.86 -6.00
C LEU A 269 -5.22 9.05 -7.45
N PRO A 270 -4.31 8.92 -8.45
CA PRO A 270 -4.67 9.06 -9.85
C PRO A 270 -5.55 7.89 -10.36
N GLY A 271 -6.49 8.20 -11.25
CA GLY A 271 -7.28 7.19 -11.96
C GLY A 271 -6.56 6.57 -13.16
N TYR A 272 -7.04 5.40 -13.56
CA TYR A 272 -6.56 4.57 -14.66
C TYR A 272 -6.83 5.15 -16.05
N CYS A 273 -7.88 5.95 -16.23
CA CYS A 273 -8.38 6.36 -17.54
C CYS A 273 -8.43 7.88 -17.72
N ARG A 274 -7.51 8.58 -17.04
CA ARG A 274 -7.50 10.04 -16.96
C ARG A 274 -7.39 10.71 -18.33
N ARG A 275 -6.63 10.12 -19.26
CA ARG A 275 -6.50 10.62 -20.63
C ARG A 275 -7.83 10.52 -21.39
N SER A 276 -8.47 9.35 -21.40
CA SER A 276 -9.76 9.13 -22.05
C SER A 276 -10.90 9.92 -21.39
N CYS A 277 -10.76 10.31 -20.12
CA CYS A 277 -11.75 11.10 -19.38
C CYS A 277 -11.55 12.62 -19.41
N LYS A 278 -10.55 13.16 -20.12
CA LYS A 278 -10.41 14.61 -20.31
C LYS A 278 -11.67 15.19 -20.94
N ARG A 279 -12.41 16.03 -20.21
CA ARG A 279 -13.60 16.73 -20.75
C ARG A 279 -13.15 17.98 -21.51
N GLU A 280 -13.85 18.31 -22.59
CA GLU A 280 -13.52 19.47 -23.45
C GLU A 280 -13.51 20.82 -22.69
N GLY A 281 -14.27 20.95 -21.59
CA GLY A 281 -14.25 22.14 -20.73
C GLY A 281 -13.06 22.23 -19.76
N GLN A 282 -12.37 21.11 -19.48
CA GLN A 282 -11.34 21.02 -18.44
C GLN A 282 -10.04 21.74 -18.85
N SER A 283 -9.79 21.86 -20.16
CA SER A 283 -8.63 22.59 -20.71
C SER A 283 -8.63 24.08 -20.36
N MET A 284 -9.79 24.70 -20.18
CA MET A 284 -9.90 26.13 -19.84
C MET A 284 -9.60 26.39 -18.36
N GLU A 285 -10.02 25.48 -17.49
CA GLU A 285 -9.76 25.51 -16.05
C GLU A 285 -8.28 25.26 -15.74
N VAL A 286 -7.68 24.23 -16.36
CA VAL A 286 -6.23 23.97 -16.29
C VAL A 286 -5.43 25.20 -16.73
N GLY A 287 -5.80 25.84 -17.84
CA GLY A 287 -5.11 27.04 -18.32
C GLY A 287 -5.25 28.24 -17.36
N GLN A 288 -6.31 28.33 -16.55
CA GLN A 288 -6.41 29.34 -15.48
C GLN A 288 -5.48 29.01 -14.31
N MET A 289 -5.43 27.74 -13.88
CA MET A 289 -4.54 27.29 -12.81
C MET A 289 -3.06 27.46 -13.18
N GLN A 290 -2.67 27.12 -14.42
CA GLN A 290 -1.31 27.33 -14.93
C GLN A 290 -0.89 28.81 -14.87
N ARG A 291 -1.72 29.73 -15.38
CA ARG A 291 -1.45 31.18 -15.28
C ARG A 291 -1.37 31.66 -13.84
N ALA A 292 -2.26 31.18 -12.96
CA ALA A 292 -2.22 31.53 -11.55
C ALA A 292 -0.94 31.04 -10.86
N TRP A 293 -0.46 29.85 -11.20
CA TRP A 293 0.81 29.31 -10.72
C TRP A 293 2.01 30.13 -11.21
N VAL A 294 2.06 30.52 -12.49
CA VAL A 294 3.14 31.37 -13.03
C VAL A 294 3.17 32.73 -12.32
N GLU A 295 2.05 33.43 -12.23
CA GLU A 295 1.97 34.75 -11.58
C GLU A 295 2.31 34.66 -10.08
N TYR A 296 1.81 33.64 -9.39
CA TYR A 296 2.13 33.41 -7.98
C TYR A 296 3.62 33.13 -7.78
N THR A 297 4.22 32.26 -8.61
CA THR A 297 5.66 31.97 -8.58
C THR A 297 6.49 33.24 -8.83
N LYS A 298 6.15 34.02 -9.85
CA LYS A 298 6.79 35.33 -10.12
C LYS A 298 6.58 36.34 -9.00
N SER A 299 5.51 36.24 -8.20
CA SER A 299 5.33 37.04 -6.98
C SER A 299 6.32 36.63 -5.88
N LEU A 300 6.57 35.33 -5.66
CA LEU A 300 7.50 34.86 -4.63
C LEU A 300 8.94 35.33 -4.84
N PHE A 301 9.41 35.36 -6.10
CA PHE A 301 10.70 35.95 -6.45
C PHE A 301 10.71 37.48 -6.24
N ARG A 302 9.66 38.18 -6.66
CA ARG A 302 9.55 39.65 -6.58
C ARG A 302 9.40 40.17 -5.16
N GLU A 303 8.70 39.44 -4.31
CA GLU A 303 8.54 39.70 -2.87
C GLU A 303 9.77 39.27 -2.05
N GLY A 304 10.77 38.63 -2.68
CA GLY A 304 12.03 38.23 -2.04
C GLY A 304 11.93 37.00 -1.13
N PHE A 305 10.90 36.15 -1.30
CA PHE A 305 10.82 34.87 -0.61
C PHE A 305 11.77 33.84 -1.21
N LEU A 306 11.90 33.83 -2.54
CA LEU A 306 12.71 32.88 -3.29
C LEU A 306 13.79 33.59 -4.12
N ASP A 307 14.91 32.91 -4.34
CA ASP A 307 15.98 33.33 -5.26
C ASP A 307 16.30 32.26 -6.32
N ALA A 308 17.20 32.59 -7.25
CA ALA A 308 17.55 31.75 -8.40
C ALA A 308 17.97 30.31 -8.06
N GLN A 309 18.36 30.00 -6.82
CA GLN A 309 18.62 28.62 -6.40
C GLN A 309 17.34 27.76 -6.44
N PHE A 310 16.17 28.33 -6.15
CA PHE A 310 14.90 27.61 -6.28
C PHE A 310 14.60 27.27 -7.75
N GLN A 311 14.91 28.17 -8.69
CA GLN A 311 14.77 27.89 -10.12
C GLN A 311 15.69 26.74 -10.56
N GLN A 312 16.93 26.70 -10.05
CA GLN A 312 17.84 25.57 -10.29
C GLN A 312 17.30 24.26 -9.71
N LEU A 313 16.67 24.29 -8.53
CA LEU A 313 16.03 23.11 -7.94
C LEU A 313 14.88 22.59 -8.83
N GLN A 314 14.05 23.49 -9.37
CA GLN A 314 12.99 23.11 -10.31
C GLN A 314 13.51 22.57 -11.65
N LEU A 315 14.67 23.04 -12.13
CA LEU A 315 15.32 22.52 -13.35
C LEU A 315 15.92 21.11 -13.19
N LEU A 316 16.04 20.61 -11.96
CA LEU A 316 16.46 19.22 -11.67
C LEU A 316 15.29 18.24 -11.62
N GLN A 317 14.04 18.73 -11.66
CA GLN A 317 12.83 17.92 -11.70
C GLN A 317 12.55 17.49 -13.15
N ASP A 318 12.35 16.20 -13.38
CA ASP A 318 12.10 15.63 -14.71
C ASP A 318 11.00 14.55 -14.69
N GLU A 319 10.71 13.93 -15.84
CA GLU A 319 9.66 12.89 -15.94
C GLU A 319 9.97 11.63 -15.12
N SER A 320 11.22 11.40 -14.71
CA SER A 320 11.65 10.26 -13.89
C SER A 320 11.61 10.54 -12.39
N ASN A 321 11.72 11.81 -11.99
CA ASN A 321 11.52 12.27 -10.62
C ASN A 321 10.64 13.54 -10.56
N PRO A 322 9.32 13.41 -10.75
CA PRO A 322 8.40 14.56 -10.84
C PRO A 322 8.10 15.23 -9.49
N ASP A 323 8.39 14.60 -8.36
CA ASP A 323 8.13 15.14 -7.02
C ASP A 323 9.39 15.75 -6.35
N PHE A 324 10.54 15.74 -7.04
CA PHE A 324 11.85 16.13 -6.49
C PHE A 324 11.83 17.44 -5.67
N VAL A 325 11.22 18.50 -6.19
CA VAL A 325 11.13 19.80 -5.48
C VAL A 325 10.28 19.67 -4.22
N ALA A 326 9.15 18.96 -4.28
CA ALA A 326 8.25 18.77 -3.14
C ALA A 326 8.90 17.92 -2.03
N GLU A 327 9.65 16.88 -2.39
CA GLU A 327 10.43 16.07 -1.44
C GLU A 327 11.50 16.91 -0.73
N VAL A 328 12.32 17.65 -1.50
CA VAL A 328 13.40 18.50 -0.95
C VAL A 328 12.86 19.62 -0.07
N VAL A 329 11.74 20.27 -0.47
CA VAL A 329 11.08 21.31 0.33
C VAL A 329 10.46 20.72 1.61
N SER A 330 9.88 19.52 1.56
CA SER A 330 9.33 18.84 2.74
C SER A 330 10.42 18.49 3.75
N LEU A 331 11.54 17.92 3.29
CA LEU A 331 12.71 17.62 4.12
C LEU A 331 13.28 18.90 4.77
N PHE A 332 13.36 20.00 4.01
CA PHE A 332 13.75 21.30 4.54
C PHE A 332 12.85 21.74 5.70
N PHE A 333 11.53 21.54 5.63
CA PHE A 333 10.62 21.93 6.72
C PHE A 333 10.82 21.08 7.99
N GLU A 334 11.00 19.77 7.85
CA GLU A 334 11.25 18.86 8.99
C GLU A 334 12.54 19.23 9.73
N ASP A 335 13.65 19.43 8.99
CA ASP A 335 14.92 19.85 9.56
C ASP A 335 14.86 21.26 10.17
N SER A 336 14.12 22.18 9.55
CA SER A 336 14.01 23.57 10.02
C SER A 336 13.22 23.71 11.32
N GLU A 337 12.14 22.94 11.51
CA GLU A 337 11.39 22.95 12.78
C GLU A 337 12.23 22.43 13.95
N ARG A 338 13.06 21.41 13.69
CA ARG A 338 14.06 20.94 14.65
C ARG A 338 15.09 22.02 14.98
N LEU A 339 15.71 22.63 13.97
CA LEU A 339 16.72 23.68 14.16
C LEU A 339 16.16 24.90 14.91
N LEU A 340 14.93 25.32 14.63
CA LEU A 340 14.25 26.38 15.35
C LEU A 340 13.99 26.02 16.82
N THR A 341 13.67 24.76 17.11
CA THR A 341 13.49 24.25 18.48
C THR A 341 14.82 24.27 19.23
N ASP A 342 15.88 23.72 18.62
CA ASP A 342 17.24 23.69 19.20
C ASP A 342 17.80 25.10 19.45
N LEU A 343 17.58 26.05 18.52
CA LEU A 343 17.94 27.46 18.68
C LEU A 343 17.19 28.15 19.84
N THR A 344 15.90 27.85 19.99
CA THR A 344 15.08 28.37 21.10
C THR A 344 15.63 27.86 22.43
N SER A 345 15.81 26.55 22.55
CA SER A 345 16.36 25.91 23.75
C SER A 345 17.80 26.32 24.06
N ALA A 346 18.58 26.77 23.08
CA ALA A 346 19.93 27.30 23.30
C ALA A 346 19.94 28.75 23.84
N LEU A 347 18.98 29.59 23.41
CA LEU A 347 18.88 30.99 23.86
C LEU A 347 18.08 31.18 25.16
N GLU A 348 17.28 30.19 25.58
CA GLU A 348 16.57 30.20 26.88
C GLU A 348 17.46 29.75 28.06
N GLN A 349 18.71 29.34 27.82
CA GLN A 349 19.63 28.90 28.87
C GLN A 349 20.22 30.07 29.66
N GLN A 350 20.40 29.86 30.97
CA GLN A 350 20.97 30.86 31.89
C GLN A 350 22.41 31.29 31.54
N ASN A 351 23.14 30.45 30.79
CA ASN A 351 24.46 30.76 30.25
C ASN A 351 24.50 30.34 28.77
N ILE A 352 24.45 31.32 27.86
CA ILE A 352 24.27 31.08 26.42
C ILE A 352 25.62 30.76 25.77
N ASP A 353 25.74 29.58 25.17
CA ASP A 353 26.87 29.23 24.30
C ASP A 353 26.65 29.78 22.90
N PHE A 354 27.17 30.99 22.64
CA PHE A 354 27.10 31.65 21.34
C PHE A 354 27.76 30.86 20.20
N LYS A 355 28.75 29.99 20.46
CA LYS A 355 29.34 29.15 19.43
C LYS A 355 28.37 28.04 19.02
N LYS A 356 27.65 27.48 20.00
CA LYS A 356 26.57 26.53 19.73
C LYS A 356 25.43 27.22 18.98
N VAL A 357 25.01 28.42 19.37
CA VAL A 357 23.96 29.17 18.65
C VAL A 357 24.40 29.45 17.20
N ASP A 358 25.59 30.01 16.98
CA ASP A 358 26.12 30.29 15.63
C ASP A 358 26.14 29.03 14.74
N ALA A 359 26.54 27.87 15.29
CA ALA A 359 26.55 26.62 14.54
C ALA A 359 25.16 26.21 14.02
N HIS A 360 24.10 26.37 14.83
CA HIS A 360 22.73 26.06 14.40
C HIS A 360 22.23 27.09 13.37
N VAL A 361 22.50 28.39 13.57
CA VAL A 361 22.18 29.44 12.58
C VAL A 361 22.93 29.21 11.26
N HIS A 362 24.19 28.78 11.32
CA HIS A 362 25.00 28.45 10.14
C HIS A 362 24.43 27.25 9.37
N GLN A 363 24.04 26.18 10.06
CA GLN A 363 23.36 25.04 9.44
C GLN A 363 22.04 25.46 8.78
N PHE A 364 21.24 26.27 9.47
CA PHE A 364 19.95 26.73 8.95
C PHE A 364 20.11 27.70 7.76
N LYS A 365 21.14 28.57 7.78
CA LYS A 365 21.56 29.36 6.62
C LYS A 365 21.88 28.47 5.42
N GLY A 366 22.65 27.40 5.63
CA GLY A 366 23.01 26.44 4.60
C GLY A 366 21.77 25.79 3.97
N SER A 367 20.91 25.21 4.81
CA SER A 367 19.67 24.55 4.39
C SER A 367 18.71 25.50 3.65
N SER A 368 18.54 26.73 4.16
CA SER A 368 17.75 27.78 3.50
C SER A 368 18.35 28.21 2.16
N SER A 369 19.68 28.19 2.05
CA SER A 369 20.37 28.50 0.79
C SER A 369 20.12 27.42 -0.26
N SER A 370 20.19 26.13 0.10
CA SER A 370 20.02 25.02 -0.86
C SER A 370 18.63 24.98 -1.52
N ILE A 371 17.59 25.46 -0.84
CA ILE A 371 16.24 25.57 -1.42
C ILE A 371 15.91 26.97 -1.96
N GLY A 372 16.87 27.91 -1.95
CA GLY A 372 16.65 29.28 -2.41
C GLY A 372 15.69 30.12 -1.54
N ALA A 373 15.48 29.77 -0.28
CA ALA A 373 14.67 30.54 0.69
C ALA A 373 15.40 31.82 1.12
N LEU A 374 15.42 32.80 0.21
CA LEU A 374 16.20 34.04 0.28
C LEU A 374 16.01 34.79 1.60
N ARG A 375 14.77 34.92 2.07
CA ARG A 375 14.42 35.67 3.28
C ARG A 375 15.02 35.05 4.54
N VAL A 376 14.75 33.76 4.77
CA VAL A 376 15.29 32.97 5.89
C VAL A 376 16.82 32.94 5.87
N LYS A 377 17.42 32.79 4.69
CA LYS A 377 18.88 32.89 4.49
C LYS A 377 19.44 34.23 4.95
N ASN A 378 18.78 35.34 4.64
CA ASN A 378 19.21 36.69 5.02
C ASN A 378 19.04 36.95 6.51
N ASP A 379 17.94 36.49 7.12
CA ASP A 379 17.74 36.55 8.58
C ASP A 379 18.84 35.80 9.33
N CYS A 380 19.20 34.60 8.86
CA CYS A 380 20.33 33.86 9.41
C CYS A 380 21.65 34.63 9.29
N ILE A 381 21.90 35.33 8.17
CA ILE A 381 23.12 36.17 8.03
C ILE A 381 23.13 37.29 9.08
N ALA A 382 22.01 37.99 9.27
CA ALA A 382 21.90 39.06 10.27
C ALA A 382 22.07 38.51 11.72
N PHE A 383 21.48 37.35 12.01
CA PHE A 383 21.59 36.69 13.32
C PHE A 383 23.04 36.32 13.63
N ARG A 384 23.81 35.76 12.68
CA ARG A 384 25.23 35.40 12.92
C ARG A 384 26.08 36.57 13.37
N ASN A 385 25.85 37.79 12.84
CA ASN A 385 26.56 38.99 13.30
C ASN A 385 26.35 39.24 14.80
N PHE A 386 25.12 39.09 15.31
CA PHE A 386 24.83 39.22 16.74
C PHE A 386 25.39 38.06 17.59
N CYS A 387 25.56 36.86 17.01
CA CYS A 387 26.28 35.77 17.67
C CYS A 387 27.78 36.08 17.82
N GLU A 388 28.40 36.67 16.80
CA GLU A 388 29.81 37.12 16.83
C GLU A 388 30.01 38.27 17.83
N GLU A 389 29.05 39.20 17.92
CA GLU A 389 29.00 40.28 18.92
C GLU A 389 28.61 39.82 20.35
N GLN A 390 28.17 38.57 20.53
CA GLN A 390 27.62 38.03 21.79
C GLN A 390 26.40 38.83 22.33
N ASN A 391 25.59 39.36 21.42
CA ASN A 391 24.47 40.25 21.72
C ASN A 391 23.16 39.46 21.92
N ILE A 392 22.83 39.14 23.18
CA ILE A 392 21.65 38.34 23.55
C ILE A 392 20.34 38.94 23.00
N GLU A 393 20.13 40.26 23.14
CA GLU A 393 18.91 40.93 22.69
C GLU A 393 18.81 40.98 21.15
N GLY A 394 19.95 41.12 20.47
CA GLY A 394 20.04 40.94 19.01
C GLY A 394 19.64 39.53 18.59
N CYS A 395 20.24 38.50 19.19
CA CYS A 395 19.95 37.09 18.92
C CYS A 395 18.47 36.72 19.17
N LEU A 396 17.87 37.18 20.26
CA LEU A 396 16.46 36.91 20.57
C LEU A 396 15.51 37.56 19.56
N ARG A 397 15.76 38.81 19.15
CA ARG A 397 14.97 39.48 18.11
C ARG A 397 15.15 38.81 16.74
N CYS A 398 16.37 38.41 16.39
CA CYS A 398 16.63 37.67 15.16
C CYS A 398 15.97 36.29 15.17
N LEU A 399 15.93 35.56 16.29
CA LEU A 399 15.20 34.30 16.38
C LEU A 399 13.69 34.49 16.17
N GLN A 400 13.10 35.57 16.70
CA GLN A 400 11.68 35.89 16.47
C GLN A 400 11.40 36.20 14.99
N GLN A 401 12.23 37.05 14.36
CA GLN A 401 12.11 37.38 12.94
C GLN A 401 12.28 36.13 12.06
N LEU A 402 13.32 35.33 12.30
CA LEU A 402 13.63 34.09 11.59
C LEU A 402 12.48 33.08 11.67
N LYS A 403 11.84 32.94 12.84
CA LYS A 403 10.64 32.09 13.00
C LYS A 403 9.48 32.61 12.14
N GLN A 404 9.19 33.91 12.21
CA GLN A 404 8.09 34.52 11.46
C GLN A 404 8.27 34.32 9.95
N ASP A 405 9.47 34.59 9.45
CA ASP A 405 9.76 34.54 8.02
C ASP A 405 9.94 33.11 7.50
N TYR A 406 10.42 32.18 8.35
CA TYR A 406 10.34 30.74 8.07
C TYR A 406 8.89 30.27 7.87
N TYR A 407 7.99 30.54 8.81
CA TYR A 407 6.59 30.10 8.69
C TYR A 407 5.87 30.77 7.50
N LEU A 408 6.25 32.01 7.16
CA LEU A 408 5.73 32.68 5.97
C LEU A 408 6.25 32.04 4.67
N VAL A 409 7.54 31.71 4.57
CA VAL A 409 8.09 30.96 3.44
C VAL A 409 7.46 29.57 3.33
N LYS A 410 7.32 28.85 4.45
CA LYS A 410 6.65 27.53 4.49
C LYS A 410 5.24 27.60 3.93
N SER A 411 4.39 28.48 4.45
CA SER A 411 3.02 28.66 3.97
C SER A 411 2.95 29.07 2.48
N LYS A 412 3.88 29.91 2.01
CA LYS A 412 3.93 30.33 0.61
C LYS A 412 4.33 29.18 -0.33
N LEU A 413 5.29 28.34 0.05
CA LEU A 413 5.75 27.16 -0.70
C LEU A 413 4.74 26.01 -0.66
N GLU A 414 4.09 25.74 0.48
CA GLU A 414 2.99 24.78 0.58
C GLU A 414 1.84 25.15 -0.37
N ALA A 415 1.51 26.45 -0.48
CA ALA A 415 0.51 26.93 -1.43
C ALA A 415 0.94 26.77 -2.89
N LEU A 416 2.24 26.91 -3.20
CA LEU A 416 2.81 26.68 -4.53
C LEU A 416 2.69 25.20 -4.94
N ILE A 417 3.20 24.29 -4.11
CA ILE A 417 3.13 22.84 -4.33
C ILE A 417 1.68 22.38 -4.44
N ARG A 418 0.76 22.95 -3.66
CA ARG A 418 -0.68 22.64 -3.73
C ARG A 418 -1.32 23.10 -5.05
N LEU A 419 -0.83 24.17 -5.67
CA LEU A 419 -1.25 24.58 -7.03
C LEU A 419 -0.71 23.62 -8.09
N GLU A 420 0.54 23.14 -7.95
CA GLU A 420 1.13 22.14 -8.84
C GLU A 420 0.33 20.83 -8.83
N GLN A 421 0.06 20.31 -7.63
CA GLN A 421 -0.77 19.12 -7.43
C GLN A 421 -2.17 19.26 -8.05
N GLN A 422 -2.79 20.45 -7.99
CA GLN A 422 -4.07 20.71 -8.65
C GLN A 422 -3.98 20.68 -10.18
N ILE A 423 -2.95 21.32 -10.76
CA ILE A 423 -2.70 21.31 -12.21
C ILE A 423 -2.49 19.87 -12.70
N VAL A 424 -1.64 19.09 -12.01
CA VAL A 424 -1.31 17.71 -12.38
C VAL A 424 -2.49 16.76 -12.18
N ALA A 425 -3.26 16.91 -11.09
CA ALA A 425 -4.51 16.16 -10.88
C ALA A 425 -5.56 16.45 -11.98
N ALA A 426 -5.62 17.70 -12.46
CA ALA A 426 -6.44 18.12 -13.60
C ALA A 426 -5.83 17.77 -14.98
N CYS A 427 -4.74 16.99 -15.02
CA CYS A 427 -4.04 16.58 -16.24
C CYS A 427 -3.43 17.73 -17.07
N GLY A 428 -3.07 18.83 -16.43
CA GLY A 428 -2.16 19.84 -16.96
C GLY A 428 -0.70 19.55 -16.65
N THR A 429 0.20 20.27 -17.31
CA THR A 429 1.64 20.29 -17.05
C THR A 429 2.03 21.58 -16.32
N ILE A 430 3.12 21.55 -15.56
CA ILE A 430 3.66 22.76 -14.92
C ILE A 430 4.38 23.60 -15.98
N PRO A 431 4.02 24.88 -16.19
CA PRO A 431 4.57 25.72 -17.26
C PRO A 431 5.94 26.30 -16.88
N MET A 432 6.93 25.43 -16.70
CA MET A 432 8.29 25.79 -16.27
C MET A 432 9.00 26.78 -17.21
N GLU A 433 8.75 26.67 -18.52
CA GLU A 433 9.37 27.55 -19.53
C GLU A 433 8.99 29.03 -19.34
N GLU A 434 7.75 29.31 -18.91
CA GLU A 434 7.23 30.67 -18.70
C GLU A 434 7.85 31.41 -17.50
N LEU A 435 8.66 30.72 -16.67
CA LEU A 435 9.45 31.34 -15.60
C LEU A 435 10.79 31.90 -16.07
N SER A 436 11.26 31.50 -17.24
CA SER A 436 12.55 31.94 -17.83
C SER A 436 12.46 33.26 -18.61
N SER A 437 11.24 33.81 -18.74
CA SER A 437 10.88 35.05 -19.43
C SER A 437 10.27 36.11 -18.50
#